data_AF-X0X898-F1
#
_entry.id   AF-X0X898-F1
#
_cell.length_a   1.000
_cell.length_b   1.000
_cell.length_c   1.000
_cell.angle_alpha   90.00
_cell.angle_beta   90.00
_cell.angle_gamma   90.00
#
_symmetry.space_group_name_H-M   'P 1'
#
loop_
_entity.id
_entity.type
_entity.pdbx_description
1 polymer ?
#
loop_
_entity_poly.entity_id
_entity_poly.type
_entity_poly.pdbx_seq_one_letter_code
_entity_poly.pdbx_strand_id
1 'polypeptide(L)'
;LKDGAIQTMLRDYSKTKKTVVTAHLRDIQTLTKLVTGFETTTHDVVERVNRLRDKIQSSQSLIDEIEQVYEIRDAHVVQVEKLRGELATAREKYTKLEGSKDDLAEKYRMEVLALTREKLDLEGQLNEAKKEHLEKLAATDKEWQVKLDEQKKKVNELVERLGKAAMEGMKKDIKIKGLQAIIDDWRVTHPIDLAVRPAGKIKEVLPDQPVCFVPLGSDDRVVRGMTFRVYDPTGIPKDGSGYKAAIT
;
A
#
# COMPACT_ATOMS: atom_id res chain seq x y z
N LEU A 1 115.42 -33.97 105.73
CA LEU A 1 114.52 -32.89 106.23
C LEU A 1 113.76 -32.13 105.12
N LYS A 2 113.93 -32.41 103.81
CA LYS A 2 113.32 -31.61 102.72
C LYS A 2 112.02 -32.15 102.09
N ASP A 3 111.69 -33.44 102.23
CA ASP A 3 110.51 -34.02 101.54
C ASP A 3 109.15 -33.76 102.23
N GLY A 4 109.13 -33.57 103.55
CA GLY A 4 107.89 -33.30 104.29
C GLY A 4 107.29 -31.91 103.99
N ALA A 5 108.11 -30.90 103.73
CA ALA A 5 107.64 -29.54 103.44
C ALA A 5 106.97 -29.43 102.06
N ILE A 6 107.48 -30.15 101.06
CA ILE A 6 106.96 -30.13 99.68
C ILE A 6 105.61 -30.84 99.58
N GLN A 7 105.45 -31.99 100.25
CA GLN A 7 104.14 -32.67 100.30
C GLN A 7 103.08 -31.84 101.02
N THR A 8 103.45 -31.09 102.05
CA THR A 8 102.53 -30.21 102.77
C THR A 8 102.08 -29.04 101.89
N MET A 9 103.00 -28.38 101.18
CA MET A 9 102.66 -27.30 100.25
C MET A 9 101.77 -27.75 99.08
N LEU A 10 102.03 -28.92 98.48
CA LEU A 10 101.18 -29.47 97.42
C LEU A 10 99.77 -29.80 97.92
N ARG A 11 99.65 -30.27 99.16
CA ARG A 11 98.36 -30.54 99.81
C ARG A 11 97.58 -29.25 100.05
N ASP A 12 98.26 -28.20 100.50
CA ASP A 12 97.63 -26.90 100.76
C ASP A 12 97.28 -26.16 99.46
N TYR A 13 98.09 -26.29 98.40
CA TYR A 13 97.78 -25.77 97.07
C TYR A 13 96.57 -26.46 96.42
N SER A 14 96.49 -27.79 96.56
CA SER A 14 95.33 -28.57 96.10
C SER A 14 94.06 -28.20 96.88
N LYS A 15 94.17 -27.98 98.19
CA LYS A 15 93.06 -27.48 99.02
C LYS A 15 92.63 -26.07 98.60
N THR A 16 93.57 -25.15 98.42
CA THR A 16 93.26 -23.76 98.01
C THR A 16 92.63 -23.71 96.62
N LYS A 17 93.14 -24.49 95.67
CA LYS A 17 92.53 -24.61 94.33
C LYS A 17 91.12 -25.20 94.40
N LYS A 18 90.90 -26.25 95.20
CA LYS A 18 89.55 -26.79 95.45
C LYS A 18 88.64 -25.74 96.08
N THR A 19 89.10 -24.97 97.07
CA THR A 19 88.28 -23.92 97.69
C THR A 19 87.93 -22.78 96.73
N VAL A 20 88.84 -22.36 95.86
CA VAL A 20 88.59 -21.31 94.87
C VAL A 20 87.60 -21.79 93.81
N VAL A 21 87.74 -23.02 93.32
CA VAL A 21 86.78 -23.61 92.38
C VAL A 21 85.39 -23.75 93.01
N THR A 22 85.30 -24.16 94.28
CA THR A 22 84.02 -24.20 95.00
C THR A 22 83.43 -22.82 95.25
N ALA A 23 84.25 -21.78 95.42
CA ALA A 23 83.79 -20.40 95.60
C ALA A 23 83.17 -19.88 94.29
N HIS A 24 83.84 -20.06 93.15
CA HIS A 24 83.30 -19.66 91.85
C HIS A 24 82.04 -20.43 91.45
N LEU A 25 81.95 -21.72 91.80
CA LEU A 25 80.71 -22.48 91.62
C LEU A 25 79.54 -21.91 92.45
N ARG A 26 79.81 -21.46 93.68
CA ARG A 26 78.80 -20.76 94.49
C ARG A 26 78.42 -19.42 93.90
N ASP A 27 79.37 -18.64 93.40
CA ASP A 27 79.11 -17.33 92.78
C ASP A 27 78.27 -17.48 91.49
N ILE A 28 78.54 -18.51 90.69
CA ILE A 28 77.72 -18.85 89.52
C ILE A 28 76.31 -19.26 89.96
N GLN A 29 76.18 -20.06 91.03
CA GLN A 29 74.87 -20.45 91.56
C GLN A 29 74.09 -19.27 92.14
N THR A 30 74.73 -18.34 92.86
CA THR A 30 74.08 -17.13 93.40
C THR A 30 73.68 -16.16 92.31
N LEU A 31 74.53 -15.93 91.30
CA LEU A 31 74.16 -15.12 90.13
C LEU A 31 73.02 -15.76 89.34
N THR A 32 73.04 -17.08 89.19
CA THR A 32 71.95 -17.83 88.52
C THR A 32 70.64 -17.72 89.30
N LYS A 33 70.69 -17.78 90.63
CA LYS A 33 69.55 -17.55 91.53
C LYS A 33 69.03 -16.11 91.46
N LEU A 34 69.91 -15.13 91.33
CA LEU A 34 69.55 -13.71 91.20
C LEU A 34 68.84 -13.41 89.87
N VAL A 35 69.28 -14.05 88.78
CA VAL A 35 68.72 -13.83 87.44
C VAL A 35 67.42 -14.60 87.22
N THR A 36 67.25 -15.77 87.85
CA THR A 36 66.09 -16.64 87.60
C THR A 36 65.05 -16.70 88.72
N GLY A 37 65.40 -16.25 89.94
CA GLY A 37 64.58 -16.29 91.14
C GLY A 37 64.57 -17.63 91.91
N PHE A 38 65.26 -18.67 91.44
CA PHE A 38 65.32 -20.01 92.07
C PHE A 38 66.72 -20.64 91.96
N GLU A 39 67.05 -21.61 92.82
CA GLU A 39 68.27 -22.43 92.65
C GLU A 39 68.13 -23.26 91.36
N THR A 40 68.74 -22.77 90.30
CA THR A 40 68.72 -23.40 88.99
C THR A 40 70.15 -23.58 88.52
N THR A 41 70.40 -24.68 87.82
CA THR A 41 71.69 -24.93 87.20
C THR A 41 71.82 -24.12 85.91
N THR A 42 73.04 -23.89 85.43
CA THR A 42 73.27 -23.22 84.13
C THR A 42 72.52 -23.90 82.98
N HIS A 43 72.28 -25.20 83.07
CA HIS A 43 71.48 -25.96 82.12
C HIS A 43 70.01 -25.53 82.09
N ASP A 44 69.39 -25.30 83.25
CA ASP A 44 67.99 -24.86 83.37
C ASP A 44 67.77 -23.46 82.78
N VAL A 45 68.77 -22.57 82.90
CA VAL A 45 68.75 -21.25 82.26
C VAL A 45 68.74 -21.38 80.75
N VAL A 46 69.59 -22.25 80.20
CA VAL A 46 69.68 -22.50 78.75
C VAL A 46 68.38 -23.09 78.22
N GLU A 47 67.79 -24.07 78.93
CA GLU A 47 66.47 -24.59 78.56
C GLU A 47 65.39 -23.50 78.57
N ARG A 48 65.36 -22.64 79.60
CA ARG A 48 64.37 -21.57 79.70
C ARG A 48 64.54 -20.53 78.59
N VAL A 49 65.77 -20.21 78.21
CA VAL A 49 66.08 -19.32 77.07
C VAL A 49 65.67 -19.97 75.75
N ASN A 50 65.91 -21.27 75.55
CA ASN A 50 65.46 -21.97 74.35
C ASN A 50 63.92 -22.01 74.27
N ARG A 51 63.22 -22.33 75.37
CA ARG A 51 61.75 -22.27 75.42
C ARG A 51 61.20 -20.86 75.15
N LEU A 52 61.89 -19.81 75.61
CA LEU A 52 61.51 -18.43 75.30
C LEU A 52 61.75 -18.10 73.82
N ARG A 53 62.86 -18.55 73.24
CA ARG A 53 63.15 -18.41 71.81
C ARG A 53 62.10 -19.09 70.95
N ASP A 54 61.71 -20.31 71.29
CA ASP A 54 60.68 -21.06 70.56
C ASP A 54 59.32 -20.36 70.64
N LYS A 55 58.97 -19.81 71.81
CA LYS A 55 57.76 -18.98 71.99
C LYS A 55 57.82 -17.70 71.16
N ILE A 56 58.96 -17.01 71.12
CA ILE A 56 59.13 -15.80 70.30
C ILE A 56 59.00 -16.13 68.81
N GLN A 57 59.61 -17.23 68.34
CA GLN A 57 59.46 -17.68 66.95
C GLN A 57 58.01 -18.05 66.61
N SER A 58 57.33 -18.77 67.50
CA SER A 58 55.90 -19.10 67.33
C SER A 58 55.03 -17.83 67.30
N SER A 59 55.30 -16.85 68.17
CA SER A 59 54.58 -15.58 68.16
C SER A 59 54.84 -14.78 66.88
N GLN A 60 56.06 -14.80 66.34
CA GLN A 60 56.38 -14.13 65.08
C GLN A 60 55.62 -14.75 63.91
N SER A 61 55.55 -16.09 63.84
CA SER A 61 54.74 -16.79 62.83
C SER A 61 53.25 -16.39 62.90
N LEU A 62 52.70 -16.23 64.10
CA LEU A 62 51.30 -15.78 64.26
C LEU A 62 51.11 -14.32 63.83
N ILE A 63 52.11 -13.46 64.04
CA ILE A 63 52.06 -12.07 63.56
C ILE A 63 52.04 -12.04 62.03
N ASP A 64 52.90 -12.82 61.38
CA ASP A 64 52.96 -12.89 59.91
C ASP A 64 51.64 -13.44 59.32
N GLU A 65 51.00 -14.42 59.97
CA GLU A 65 49.67 -14.92 59.58
C GLU A 65 48.58 -13.84 59.75
N ILE A 66 48.62 -13.05 60.83
CA ILE A 66 47.69 -11.94 61.06
C ILE A 66 47.84 -10.88 59.98
N GLU A 67 49.07 -10.54 59.59
CA GLU A 67 49.34 -9.59 58.50
C GLU A 67 48.75 -10.09 57.17
N GLN A 68 48.95 -11.36 56.82
CA GLN A 68 48.35 -11.96 55.62
C GLN A 68 46.80 -11.92 55.65
N VAL A 69 46.20 -12.18 56.81
CA VAL A 69 44.74 -12.09 56.96
C VAL A 69 44.24 -10.66 56.75
N TYR A 70 44.99 -9.65 57.21
CA TYR A 70 44.64 -8.24 56.97
C TYR A 70 44.76 -7.87 55.49
N GLU A 71 45.80 -8.31 54.79
CA GLU A 71 45.93 -8.09 53.34
C GLU A 71 44.77 -8.72 52.56
N ILE A 72 44.41 -9.97 52.88
CA ILE A 72 43.27 -10.66 52.27
C ILE A 72 41.96 -9.93 52.57
N ARG A 73 41.75 -9.50 53.82
CA ARG A 73 40.57 -8.71 54.20
C ARG A 73 40.48 -7.43 53.38
N ASP A 74 41.57 -6.69 53.25
CA ASP A 74 41.58 -5.41 52.55
C ASP A 74 41.32 -5.61 51.04
N ALA A 75 41.88 -6.66 50.44
CA ALA A 75 41.56 -7.05 49.07
C ALA A 75 40.07 -7.40 48.90
N HIS A 76 39.47 -8.12 49.86
CA HIS A 76 38.04 -8.43 49.82
C HIS A 76 37.16 -7.19 50.01
N VAL A 77 37.55 -6.23 50.85
CA VAL A 77 36.81 -4.97 51.01
C VAL A 77 36.75 -4.23 49.69
N VAL A 78 37.87 -4.10 48.98
CA VAL A 78 37.93 -3.46 47.65
C VAL A 78 37.05 -4.20 46.63
N GLN A 79 37.05 -5.54 46.64
CA GLN A 79 36.18 -6.32 45.75
C GLN A 79 34.70 -6.12 46.05
N VAL A 80 34.31 -6.08 47.33
CA VAL A 80 32.91 -5.86 47.74
C VAL A 80 32.45 -4.47 47.33
N GLU A 81 33.28 -3.45 47.47
CA GLU A 81 32.95 -2.09 46.99
C GLU A 81 32.77 -2.04 45.48
N LYS A 82 33.66 -2.70 44.72
CA LYS A 82 33.53 -2.82 43.26
C LYS A 82 32.23 -3.51 42.86
N LEU A 83 31.92 -4.66 43.46
CA LEU A 83 30.68 -5.40 43.19
C LEU A 83 29.43 -4.60 43.57
N ARG A 84 29.47 -3.83 44.66
CA ARG A 84 28.38 -2.93 45.03
C ARG A 84 28.16 -1.83 43.98
N GLY A 85 29.24 -1.25 43.46
CA GLY A 85 29.18 -0.28 42.37
C GLY A 85 28.58 -0.88 41.10
N GLU A 86 29.06 -2.04 40.68
CA GLU A 86 28.53 -2.77 39.52
C GLU A 86 27.04 -3.08 39.69
N LEU A 87 26.63 -3.56 40.87
CA LEU A 87 25.25 -3.88 41.18
C LEU A 87 24.35 -2.63 41.18
N ALA A 88 24.84 -1.49 41.67
CA ALA A 88 24.12 -0.22 41.61
C ALA A 88 23.90 0.23 40.15
N THR A 89 24.95 0.17 39.32
CA THR A 89 24.83 0.53 37.89
C THR A 89 23.93 -0.44 37.11
N ALA A 90 23.96 -1.74 37.43
CA ALA A 90 23.09 -2.73 36.82
C ALA A 90 21.62 -2.48 37.19
N ARG A 91 21.33 -2.14 38.45
CA ARG A 91 19.98 -1.76 38.89
C ARG A 91 19.47 -0.53 38.16
N GLU A 92 20.30 0.51 38.03
CA GLU A 92 19.91 1.73 37.31
C GLU A 92 19.63 1.45 35.82
N LYS A 93 20.42 0.60 35.18
CA LYS A 93 20.15 0.17 33.79
C LYS A 93 18.84 -0.61 33.70
N TYR A 94 18.58 -1.50 34.65
CA TYR A 94 17.36 -2.30 34.66
C TYR A 94 16.12 -1.42 34.80
N THR A 95 16.12 -0.45 35.73
CA THR A 95 14.97 0.46 35.92
C THR A 95 14.74 1.36 34.71
N LYS A 96 15.81 1.84 34.06
CA LYS A 96 15.69 2.59 32.79
C LYS A 96 15.12 1.73 31.66
N LEU A 97 15.55 0.48 31.56
CA LEU A 97 15.07 -0.44 30.53
C LEU A 97 13.61 -0.82 30.76
N GLU A 98 13.22 -1.05 32.01
CA GLU A 98 11.84 -1.33 32.41
C GLU A 98 10.91 -0.14 32.09
N GLY A 99 11.31 1.08 32.46
CA GLY A 99 10.56 2.28 32.08
C GLY A 99 10.46 2.48 30.56
N SER A 100 11.56 2.28 29.82
CA SER A 100 11.53 2.36 28.35
C SER A 100 10.63 1.30 27.71
N LYS A 101 10.56 0.11 28.31
CA LYS A 101 9.68 -0.97 27.84
C LYS A 101 8.22 -0.61 28.06
N ASP A 102 7.88 -0.05 29.22
CA ASP A 102 6.51 0.36 29.55
C ASP A 102 6.06 1.53 28.68
N ASP A 103 6.92 2.53 28.45
CA ASP A 103 6.66 3.64 27.53
C ASP A 103 6.40 3.15 26.11
N LEU A 104 7.20 2.18 25.64
CA LEU A 104 7.03 1.60 24.32
C LEU A 104 5.75 0.77 24.23
N ALA A 105 5.42 0.01 25.27
CA ALA A 105 4.18 -0.76 25.33
C ALA A 105 2.94 0.14 25.27
N GLU A 106 2.94 1.27 26.00
CA GLU A 106 1.80 2.19 25.96
C GLU A 106 1.70 2.91 24.60
N LYS A 107 2.83 3.26 23.96
CA LYS A 107 2.83 3.78 22.59
C LYS A 107 2.19 2.80 21.61
N TYR A 108 2.60 1.52 21.64
CA TYR A 108 2.00 0.49 20.80
C TYR A 108 0.51 0.31 21.09
N ARG A 109 0.10 0.35 22.37
CA ARG A 109 -1.31 0.22 22.75
C ARG A 109 -2.15 1.36 22.18
N MET A 110 -1.64 2.59 22.24
CA MET A 110 -2.30 3.77 21.69
C MET A 110 -2.38 3.74 20.16
N GLU A 111 -1.32 3.30 19.48
CA GLU A 111 -1.29 3.16 18.02
C GLU A 111 -2.28 2.10 17.55
N VAL A 112 -2.33 0.94 18.22
CA VAL A 112 -3.31 -0.12 17.91
C VAL A 112 -4.74 0.39 18.09
N LEU A 113 -5.02 1.15 19.16
CA LEU A 113 -6.34 1.75 19.37
C LEU A 113 -6.69 2.78 18.28
N ALA A 114 -5.73 3.60 17.84
CA ALA A 114 -5.94 4.57 16.77
C ALA A 114 -6.25 3.87 15.44
N LEU A 115 -5.44 2.88 15.05
CA LEU A 115 -5.64 2.09 13.84
C LEU A 115 -6.97 1.32 13.87
N THR A 116 -7.38 0.83 15.04
CA THR A 116 -8.67 0.13 15.18
C THR A 116 -9.85 1.07 14.97
N ARG A 117 -9.77 2.32 15.45
CA ARG A 117 -10.80 3.34 15.20
C ARG A 117 -10.86 3.72 13.73
N GLU A 118 -9.70 4.01 13.12
CA GLU A 118 -9.62 4.35 11.70
C GLU A 118 -10.19 3.25 10.82
N LYS A 119 -9.85 1.98 11.12
CA LYS A 119 -10.41 0.83 10.41
C LYS A 119 -11.95 0.78 10.52
N LEU A 120 -12.49 1.01 11.71
CA LEU A 120 -13.93 0.98 11.93
C LEU A 120 -14.66 2.11 11.19
N ASP A 121 -14.07 3.32 11.17
CA ASP A 121 -14.60 4.46 10.42
C ASP A 121 -14.58 4.20 8.90
N LEU A 122 -13.47 3.66 8.39
CA LEU A 122 -13.34 3.30 6.97
C LEU A 122 -14.32 2.18 6.56
N GLU A 123 -14.51 1.16 7.41
CA GLU A 123 -15.51 0.12 7.18
C GLU A 123 -16.93 0.70 7.18
N GLY A 124 -17.22 1.66 8.05
CA GLY A 124 -18.48 2.42 8.06
C GLY A 124 -18.71 3.17 6.74
N GLN A 125 -17.74 3.98 6.33
CA GLN A 125 -17.80 4.74 5.07
C GLN A 125 -17.94 3.82 3.85
N LEU A 126 -17.22 2.69 3.83
CA LEU A 126 -17.31 1.72 2.74
C LEU A 126 -18.70 1.09 2.65
N ASN A 127 -19.32 0.77 3.78
CA ASN A 127 -20.66 0.18 3.81
C ASN A 127 -21.73 1.19 3.38
N GLU A 128 -21.60 2.45 3.82
CA GLU A 128 -22.51 3.53 3.41
C GLU A 128 -22.39 3.82 1.90
N ALA A 129 -21.16 3.94 1.39
CA ALA A 129 -20.92 4.11 -0.03
C ALA A 129 -21.44 2.94 -0.88
N LYS A 130 -21.29 1.69 -0.40
CA LYS A 130 -21.88 0.51 -1.06
C LYS A 130 -23.40 0.59 -1.09
N LYS A 131 -24.03 0.98 0.02
CA LYS A 131 -25.49 1.12 0.10
C LYS A 131 -25.99 2.19 -0.87
N GLU A 132 -25.38 3.38 -0.86
CA GLU A 132 -25.73 4.44 -1.80
C GLU A 132 -25.55 4.02 -3.26
N HIS A 133 -24.45 3.32 -3.57
CA HIS A 133 -24.20 2.84 -4.93
C HIS A 133 -25.24 1.80 -5.37
N LEU A 134 -25.62 0.87 -4.49
CA LEU A 134 -26.68 -0.11 -4.76
C LEU A 134 -28.03 0.57 -4.98
N GLU A 135 -28.36 1.58 -4.17
CA GLU A 135 -29.60 2.36 -4.32
C GLU A 135 -29.61 3.13 -5.65
N LYS A 136 -28.48 3.77 -6.03
CA LYS A 136 -28.32 4.43 -7.33
C LYS A 136 -28.47 3.43 -8.49
N LEU A 137 -27.85 2.25 -8.39
CA LEU A 137 -27.93 1.22 -9.42
C LEU A 137 -29.39 0.75 -9.60
N ALA A 138 -30.09 0.47 -8.50
CA ALA A 138 -31.50 0.07 -8.52
C ALA A 138 -32.42 1.17 -9.08
N ALA A 139 -32.12 2.44 -8.78
CA ALA A 139 -32.85 3.57 -9.36
C ALA A 139 -32.62 3.66 -10.88
N THR A 140 -31.36 3.56 -11.32
CA THR A 140 -31.03 3.57 -12.76
C THR A 140 -31.64 2.38 -13.50
N ASP A 141 -31.67 1.19 -12.90
CA ASP A 141 -32.29 0.01 -13.51
C ASP A 141 -33.81 0.21 -13.72
N LYS A 142 -34.49 0.81 -12.72
CA LYS A 142 -35.91 1.18 -12.86
C LYS A 142 -36.13 2.20 -13.97
N GLU A 143 -35.29 3.24 -14.05
CA GLU A 143 -35.37 4.23 -15.13
C GLU A 143 -35.18 3.60 -16.51
N TRP A 144 -34.23 2.68 -16.65
CA TRP A 144 -33.99 1.96 -17.90
C TRP A 144 -35.16 1.04 -18.27
N GLN A 145 -35.79 0.38 -17.30
CA GLN A 145 -37.00 -0.42 -17.56
C GLN A 145 -38.15 0.47 -18.06
N VAL A 146 -38.38 1.62 -17.44
CA VAL A 146 -39.42 2.56 -17.89
C VAL A 146 -39.15 3.02 -19.33
N LYS A 147 -37.91 3.44 -19.63
CA LYS A 147 -37.51 3.84 -20.99
C LYS A 147 -37.68 2.71 -22.00
N LEU A 148 -37.33 1.48 -21.62
CA LEU A 148 -37.48 0.30 -22.46
C LEU A 148 -38.96 0.03 -22.78
N ASP A 149 -39.85 0.12 -21.79
CA ASP A 149 -41.27 -0.10 -21.98
C ASP A 149 -41.94 1.02 -22.79
N GLU A 150 -41.51 2.27 -22.62
CA GLU A 150 -41.92 3.38 -23.51
C GLU A 150 -41.49 3.15 -24.95
N GLN A 151 -40.25 2.70 -25.18
CA GLN A 151 -39.77 2.37 -26.53
C GLN A 151 -40.55 1.20 -27.13
N LYS A 152 -40.83 0.15 -26.36
CA LYS A 152 -41.67 -0.97 -26.82
C LYS A 152 -43.07 -0.51 -27.25
N LYS A 153 -43.70 0.38 -26.48
CA LYS A 153 -45.00 0.97 -26.84
C LYS A 153 -44.92 1.75 -28.15
N LYS A 154 -43.90 2.61 -28.32
CA LYS A 154 -43.67 3.37 -29.56
C LYS A 154 -43.43 2.44 -30.75
N VAL A 155 -42.66 1.37 -30.58
CA VAL A 155 -42.42 0.38 -31.63
C VAL A 155 -43.73 -0.30 -32.02
N ASN A 156 -44.54 -0.73 -31.05
CA ASN A 156 -45.84 -1.36 -31.33
C ASN A 156 -46.78 -0.41 -32.09
N GLU A 157 -46.87 0.86 -31.68
CA GLU A 157 -47.67 1.86 -32.38
C GLU A 157 -47.20 2.07 -33.84
N LEU A 158 -45.87 2.12 -34.06
CA LEU A 158 -45.31 2.24 -35.39
C LEU A 158 -45.58 0.98 -36.25
N VAL A 159 -45.50 -0.21 -35.66
CA VAL A 159 -45.84 -1.47 -36.33
C VAL A 159 -47.31 -1.50 -36.74
N GLU A 160 -48.22 -1.07 -35.86
CA GLU A 160 -49.65 -0.97 -36.21
C GLU A 160 -49.92 0.06 -37.31
N ARG A 161 -49.28 1.23 -37.26
CA ARG A 161 -49.39 2.25 -38.31
C ARG A 161 -48.85 1.73 -39.65
N LEU A 162 -47.71 1.06 -39.63
CA LEU A 162 -47.11 0.43 -40.80
C LEU A 162 -48.07 -0.62 -41.40
N GLY A 163 -48.68 -1.46 -40.55
CA GLY A 163 -49.67 -2.45 -40.97
C GLY A 163 -50.90 -1.82 -41.64
N LYS A 164 -51.45 -0.73 -41.07
CA LYS A 164 -52.57 0.02 -41.68
C LYS A 164 -52.18 0.64 -43.01
N ALA A 165 -51.03 1.31 -43.08
CA ALA A 165 -50.53 1.93 -44.31
C ALA A 165 -50.27 0.89 -45.42
N ALA A 166 -49.72 -0.28 -45.07
CA ALA A 166 -49.52 -1.38 -46.00
C ALA A 166 -50.85 -1.89 -46.59
N MET A 167 -51.88 -2.07 -45.75
CA MET A 167 -53.22 -2.48 -46.20
C MET A 167 -53.88 -1.42 -47.10
N GLU A 168 -53.73 -0.14 -46.78
CA GLU A 168 -54.20 0.94 -47.65
C GLU A 168 -53.47 0.97 -48.99
N GLY A 169 -52.15 0.76 -48.98
CA GLY A 169 -51.33 0.58 -50.17
C GLY A 169 -51.86 -0.54 -51.06
N MET A 170 -52.06 -1.74 -50.49
CA MET A 170 -52.63 -2.87 -51.22
C MET A 170 -54.01 -2.57 -51.81
N LYS A 171 -54.90 -1.88 -51.08
CA LYS A 171 -56.22 -1.48 -51.61
C LYS A 171 -56.09 -0.52 -52.81
N LYS A 172 -55.18 0.45 -52.71
CA LYS A 172 -54.91 1.40 -53.81
C LYS A 172 -54.32 0.67 -55.01
N ASP A 173 -53.40 -0.26 -54.82
CA ASP A 173 -52.80 -1.05 -55.89
C ASP A 173 -53.85 -1.91 -56.61
N ILE A 174 -54.75 -2.56 -55.88
CA ILE A 174 -55.88 -3.32 -56.46
C ILE A 174 -56.77 -2.39 -57.29
N LYS A 175 -57.10 -1.19 -56.77
CA LYS A 175 -57.93 -0.21 -57.49
C LYS A 175 -57.23 0.32 -58.74
N ILE A 176 -55.93 0.58 -58.67
CA ILE A 176 -55.12 0.99 -59.83
C ILE A 176 -55.14 -0.09 -60.90
N LYS A 177 -54.89 -1.36 -60.53
CA LYS A 177 -54.97 -2.49 -61.47
C LYS A 177 -56.37 -2.63 -62.10
N GLY A 178 -57.43 -2.46 -61.31
CA GLY A 178 -58.81 -2.48 -61.80
C GLY A 178 -59.09 -1.35 -62.79
N LEU A 179 -58.67 -0.12 -62.49
CA LEU A 179 -58.81 1.03 -63.40
C LEU A 179 -57.96 0.88 -64.66
N GLN A 180 -56.75 0.32 -64.55
CA GLN A 180 -55.91 0.00 -65.71
C GLN A 180 -56.60 -0.98 -66.65
N ALA A 181 -57.19 -2.05 -66.11
CA ALA A 181 -57.95 -3.02 -66.91
C ALA A 181 -59.15 -2.37 -67.63
N ILE A 182 -59.87 -1.44 -66.99
CA ILE A 182 -60.95 -0.68 -67.62
C ILE A 182 -60.41 0.23 -68.73
N ILE A 183 -59.31 0.94 -68.49
CA ILE A 183 -58.67 1.80 -69.50
C ILE A 183 -58.23 0.96 -70.70
N ASP A 184 -57.63 -0.22 -70.46
CA ASP A 184 -57.17 -1.11 -71.52
C ASP A 184 -58.36 -1.67 -72.32
N ASP A 185 -59.44 -2.09 -71.66
CA ASP A 185 -60.68 -2.53 -72.32
C ASP A 185 -61.33 -1.39 -73.14
N TRP A 186 -61.37 -0.17 -72.59
CA TRP A 186 -61.89 1.00 -73.29
C TRP A 186 -61.04 1.38 -74.50
N ARG A 187 -59.72 1.25 -74.42
CA ARG A 187 -58.79 1.44 -75.56
C ARG A 187 -59.00 0.39 -76.66
N VAL A 188 -59.32 -0.85 -76.29
CA VAL A 188 -59.60 -1.92 -77.26
C VAL A 188 -60.97 -1.72 -77.93
N THR A 189 -61.99 -1.29 -77.19
CA THR A 189 -63.36 -1.06 -77.70
C THR A 189 -63.54 0.26 -78.43
N HIS A 190 -62.76 1.28 -78.07
CA HIS A 190 -62.71 2.58 -78.75
C HIS A 190 -61.30 2.78 -79.28
N PRO A 191 -60.92 2.10 -80.38
CA PRO A 191 -59.72 2.48 -81.11
C PRO A 191 -59.96 3.93 -81.57
N ILE A 192 -59.34 4.87 -80.87
CA ILE A 192 -59.35 6.27 -81.29
C ILE A 192 -58.61 6.28 -82.61
N ASP A 193 -59.37 6.32 -83.71
CA ASP A 193 -58.84 6.62 -85.03
C ASP A 193 -58.43 8.09 -85.02
N LEU A 194 -57.19 8.33 -84.60
CA LEU A 194 -56.54 9.65 -84.55
C LEU A 194 -56.45 10.33 -85.93
N ALA A 195 -56.90 9.67 -87.01
CA ALA A 195 -56.72 10.15 -88.39
C ALA A 195 -57.82 11.08 -88.94
N VAL A 196 -58.91 11.38 -88.22
CA VAL A 196 -60.11 11.96 -88.89
C VAL A 196 -60.55 13.32 -88.31
N ARG A 197 -59.79 14.39 -88.62
CA ARG A 197 -60.25 15.71 -89.16
C ARG A 197 -59.44 16.92 -88.68
N PRO A 198 -58.38 17.32 -89.43
CA PRO A 198 -57.92 18.72 -89.44
C PRO A 198 -58.82 19.54 -90.38
N ALA A 199 -59.68 20.41 -89.83
CA ALA A 199 -60.47 21.36 -90.60
C ALA A 199 -59.79 22.73 -90.55
N GLY A 200 -58.75 22.92 -91.37
CA GLY A 200 -58.00 24.19 -91.51
C GLY A 200 -58.81 25.35 -92.09
N LYS A 201 -60.02 25.58 -91.58
CA LYS A 201 -60.92 26.68 -91.91
C LYS A 201 -60.83 27.75 -90.83
N ILE A 202 -60.92 29.02 -91.24
CA ILE A 202 -60.97 30.15 -90.30
C ILE A 202 -62.23 30.01 -89.44
N LYS A 203 -62.04 29.91 -88.12
CA LYS A 203 -63.12 29.76 -87.14
C LYS A 203 -63.72 31.11 -86.77
N GLU A 204 -62.88 32.13 -86.65
CA GLU A 204 -63.29 33.47 -86.21
C GLU A 204 -62.31 34.54 -86.72
N VAL A 205 -62.85 35.68 -87.18
CA VAL A 205 -62.09 36.89 -87.54
C VAL A 205 -62.62 38.01 -86.67
N LEU A 206 -61.76 38.66 -85.89
CA LEU A 206 -62.17 39.79 -85.07
C LEU A 206 -62.25 41.04 -85.96
N PRO A 207 -63.39 41.74 -86.05
CA PRO A 207 -63.58 42.84 -87.00
C PRO A 207 -62.67 44.05 -86.73
N ASP A 208 -62.22 44.23 -85.49
CA ASP A 208 -61.41 45.38 -85.06
C ASP A 208 -59.91 45.07 -84.93
N GLN A 209 -59.48 43.85 -85.26
CA GLN A 209 -58.09 43.43 -85.20
C GLN A 209 -57.73 42.56 -86.42
N PRO A 210 -56.54 42.73 -87.04
CA PRO A 210 -56.12 41.91 -88.17
C PRO A 210 -55.66 40.50 -87.73
N VAL A 211 -56.49 39.79 -86.96
CA VAL A 211 -56.19 38.47 -86.37
C VAL A 211 -57.34 37.51 -86.67
N CYS A 212 -57.00 36.31 -87.15
CA CYS A 212 -57.95 35.23 -87.36
C CYS A 212 -57.51 33.95 -86.64
N PHE A 213 -58.48 33.16 -86.16
CA PHE A 213 -58.22 31.92 -85.45
C PHE A 213 -58.48 30.71 -86.37
N VAL A 214 -57.45 29.90 -86.61
CA VAL A 214 -57.54 28.66 -87.40
C VAL A 214 -57.17 27.48 -86.50
N PRO A 215 -58.09 26.51 -86.28
CA PRO A 215 -57.77 25.30 -85.54
C PRO A 215 -56.97 24.35 -86.44
N LEU A 216 -55.70 24.11 -86.08
CA LEU A 216 -54.79 23.21 -86.82
C LEU A 216 -54.89 21.74 -86.36
N GLY A 217 -55.75 21.44 -85.37
CA GLY A 217 -55.81 20.12 -84.74
C GLY A 217 -54.75 19.96 -83.66
N SER A 218 -54.93 18.96 -82.79
CA SER A 218 -54.08 18.74 -81.60
C SER A 218 -52.80 17.93 -81.86
N ASP A 219 -52.62 17.38 -83.06
CA ASP A 219 -51.48 16.52 -83.42
C ASP A 219 -50.36 17.27 -84.18
N ASP A 220 -50.67 18.40 -84.81
CA ASP A 220 -49.63 19.28 -85.33
C ASP A 220 -49.02 20.00 -84.13
N ARG A 221 -47.82 19.56 -83.72
CA ARG A 221 -47.03 20.10 -82.59
C ARG A 221 -46.61 21.55 -82.84
N VAL A 222 -47.57 22.46 -82.98
CA VAL A 222 -47.34 23.87 -83.27
C VAL A 222 -46.84 24.53 -82.01
N VAL A 223 -45.55 24.86 -82.00
CA VAL A 223 -44.89 25.54 -80.89
C VAL A 223 -44.83 27.04 -81.18
N ARG A 224 -44.89 27.87 -80.14
CA ARG A 224 -44.80 29.33 -80.25
C ARG A 224 -43.45 29.69 -80.90
N GLY A 225 -43.49 30.30 -82.10
CA GLY A 225 -42.29 30.66 -82.89
C GLY A 225 -42.14 29.90 -84.22
N MET A 226 -42.99 28.90 -84.51
CA MET A 226 -43.00 28.25 -85.83
C MET A 226 -43.61 29.17 -86.89
N THR A 227 -42.96 29.25 -88.05
CA THR A 227 -43.46 30.01 -89.21
C THR A 227 -44.31 29.11 -90.11
N PHE A 228 -45.49 29.59 -90.49
CA PHE A 228 -46.33 28.96 -91.50
C PHE A 228 -46.48 29.88 -92.70
N ARG A 229 -46.81 29.32 -93.87
CA ARG A 229 -47.12 30.10 -95.08
C ARG A 229 -48.56 29.84 -95.49
N VAL A 230 -49.26 30.91 -95.84
CA VAL A 230 -50.63 30.89 -96.35
C VAL A 230 -50.57 31.13 -97.86
N TYR A 231 -51.37 30.39 -98.63
CA TYR A 231 -51.46 30.57 -100.08
C TYR A 231 -52.19 31.86 -100.46
N ASP A 232 -51.83 32.43 -101.61
CA ASP A 232 -52.57 33.54 -102.22
C ASP A 232 -54.00 33.12 -102.63
N PRO A 233 -54.97 34.06 -102.73
CA PRO A 233 -56.37 33.77 -103.07
C PRO A 233 -56.57 33.08 -104.42
N THR A 234 -55.56 33.06 -105.28
CA THR A 234 -55.57 32.40 -106.60
C THR A 234 -55.58 30.87 -106.52
N GLY A 235 -55.42 30.29 -105.32
CA GLY A 235 -55.55 28.85 -105.08
C GLY A 235 -54.29 28.04 -105.36
N ILE A 236 -54.33 26.74 -105.02
CA ILE A 236 -53.21 25.80 -105.12
C ILE A 236 -52.92 25.51 -106.61
N PRO A 237 -51.67 25.63 -107.09
CA PRO A 237 -51.31 25.30 -108.47
C PRO A 237 -51.66 23.85 -108.84
N LYS A 238 -52.23 23.64 -110.04
CA LYS A 238 -52.70 22.32 -110.52
C LYS A 238 -51.59 21.28 -110.67
N ASP A 239 -50.34 21.72 -110.75
CA ASP A 239 -49.19 20.88 -111.06
C ASP A 239 -48.70 20.07 -109.85
N GLY A 240 -49.27 20.29 -108.66
CA GLY A 240 -48.92 19.57 -107.43
C GLY A 240 -47.49 19.81 -106.93
N SER A 241 -46.64 20.48 -107.70
CA SER A 241 -45.33 20.98 -107.27
C SER A 241 -45.51 22.28 -106.49
N GLY A 242 -45.92 22.14 -105.23
CA GLY A 242 -46.12 23.21 -104.27
C GLY A 242 -46.45 22.59 -102.92
N TYR A 243 -45.63 22.89 -101.91
CA TYR A 243 -45.67 22.26 -100.59
C TYR A 243 -47.08 22.29 -99.97
N LYS A 244 -47.75 21.13 -99.85
CA LYS A 244 -48.87 20.98 -98.90
C LYS A 244 -48.38 21.54 -97.56
N ALA A 245 -49.12 22.47 -96.95
CA ALA A 245 -48.73 23.22 -95.75
C ALA A 245 -47.67 22.47 -94.94
N ALA A 246 -46.41 22.78 -95.20
CA ALA A 246 -45.30 22.07 -94.62
C ALA A 246 -44.88 22.89 -93.41
N ILE A 247 -44.94 22.27 -92.25
CA ILE A 247 -44.23 22.75 -91.08
C ILE A 247 -42.75 22.67 -91.44
N THR A 248 -42.04 23.79 -91.41
CA THR A 248 -40.58 23.83 -91.43
C THR A 248 -40.07 23.92 -90.00
#